data_AF-A0A1F9AHS2-F1
#
_entry.id   AF-A0A1F9AHS2-F1
#
_cell.length_a   1.000
_cell.length_b   1.000
_cell.length_c   1.000
_cell.angle_alpha   90.00
_cell.angle_beta   90.00
_cell.angle_gamma   90.00
#
_symmetry.space_group_name_H-M   'P 1'
#
loop_
_entity.id
_entity.type
_entity.pdbx_description
1 polymer ?
#
loop_
_entity_poly.entity_id
_entity_poly.type
_entity_poly.pdbx_seq_one_letter_code
_entity_poly.pdbx_strand_id
1 'polypeptide(L)'
;MDLPALLAERKDRIFLELPAGQGRIPCLTARGRCLAEAWENSLLAVYAYGCEIRTEYDRKDSAGNFLDPPSRDCTMRLIVEEPLAEPMIHRCFPGGLDSLEEYRQEVLDGIKDHWVRDPDDPEDERWEYTYHERLFRYTVPGKEGAVDQLAAVVEGLARSPISRRCQAITWKVWEDTGIHDPACMQSLWFRILPDEDGVWRLNLNVRFRSRDAYDAAFMNCFALILLQERVARQLSEKTGREVRLGRYLDESDSFHIYGSKLRDFEDRFLKQVMSRRFEQRTWTRAFAEPFFAEARPRIREKIAAQDRQRRRED
;
A
#
# COMPACT_ATOMS: atom_id res chain seq x y z
N MET A 1 -18.95 22.36 -7.28
CA MET A 1 -17.82 22.12 -8.19
C MET A 1 -18.13 20.86 -8.97
N ASP A 2 -17.76 20.74 -10.23
CA ASP A 2 -17.83 19.50 -11.02
C ASP A 2 -16.43 18.86 -11.16
N LEU A 3 -16.36 17.61 -11.64
CA LEU A 3 -15.09 16.89 -11.73
C LEU A 3 -14.07 17.59 -12.66
N PRO A 4 -14.45 18.11 -13.84
CA PRO A 4 -13.53 18.89 -14.67
C PRO A 4 -12.93 20.10 -13.97
N ALA A 5 -13.72 20.88 -13.23
CA ALA A 5 -13.21 22.02 -12.48
C ALA A 5 -12.23 21.58 -11.38
N LEU A 6 -12.55 20.51 -10.65
CA LEU A 6 -11.66 19.95 -9.63
C LEU A 6 -10.33 19.46 -10.23
N LEU A 7 -10.36 18.77 -11.38
CA LEU A 7 -9.15 18.32 -12.06
C LEU A 7 -8.31 19.51 -12.56
N ALA A 8 -8.95 20.58 -13.03
CA ALA A 8 -8.26 21.80 -13.44
C ALA A 8 -7.55 22.50 -12.26
N GLU A 9 -8.16 22.49 -11.06
CA GLU A 9 -7.52 22.98 -9.83
C GLU A 9 -6.32 22.12 -9.42
N ARG A 10 -6.26 20.85 -9.83
CA ARG A 10 -5.21 19.88 -9.49
C ARG A 10 -4.24 19.59 -10.63
N LYS A 11 -4.19 20.43 -11.65
CA LYS A 11 -3.33 20.24 -12.83
C LYS A 11 -1.83 20.17 -12.52
N ASP A 12 -1.39 20.69 -11.38
CA ASP A 12 -0.02 20.60 -10.89
C ASP A 12 0.22 19.37 -9.99
N ARG A 13 -0.81 18.55 -9.78
CA ARG A 13 -0.80 17.36 -8.91
C ARG A 13 -1.19 16.08 -9.63
N ILE A 14 -2.00 16.16 -10.68
CA ILE A 14 -2.42 15.03 -11.50
C ILE A 14 -1.91 15.25 -12.92
N PHE A 15 -1.19 14.24 -13.44
CA PHE A 15 -0.56 14.30 -14.75
C PHE A 15 -0.94 13.07 -15.57
N LEU A 16 -1.42 13.32 -16.78
CA LEU A 16 -1.64 12.30 -17.81
C LEU A 16 -0.36 12.20 -18.65
N GLU A 17 0.46 11.18 -18.41
CA GLU A 17 1.70 10.97 -19.16
C GLU A 17 1.42 10.32 -20.51
N LEU A 18 0.51 9.35 -20.52
CA LEU A 18 0.06 8.64 -21.72
C LEU A 18 -1.45 8.40 -21.64
N PRO A 19 -2.26 8.89 -22.60
CA PRO A 19 -3.70 8.63 -22.62
C PRO A 19 -4.02 7.19 -22.98
N ALA A 20 -5.19 6.73 -22.51
CA ALA A 20 -5.76 5.45 -22.89
C ALA A 20 -6.09 5.40 -24.39
N GLY A 21 -6.23 4.19 -24.92
CA GLY A 21 -6.73 3.94 -26.28
C GLY A 21 -5.69 3.29 -27.19
N GLN A 22 -6.16 2.74 -28.32
CA GLN A 22 -5.34 1.95 -29.26
C GLN A 22 -4.68 0.73 -28.60
N GLY A 23 -5.38 0.09 -27.63
CA GLY A 23 -4.86 -1.06 -26.89
C GLY A 23 -3.78 -0.71 -25.84
N ARG A 24 -3.60 0.57 -25.51
CA ARG A 24 -2.62 1.02 -24.50
C ARG A 24 -3.28 1.22 -23.14
N ILE A 25 -2.59 0.75 -22.10
CA ILE A 25 -2.89 1.11 -20.71
C ILE A 25 -2.40 2.57 -20.51
N PRO A 26 -3.23 3.47 -19.95
CA PRO A 26 -2.80 4.85 -19.68
C PRO A 26 -1.73 4.88 -18.58
N CYS A 27 -0.79 5.82 -18.69
CA CYS A 27 0.20 6.09 -17.65
C CYS A 27 -0.12 7.42 -16.96
N LEU A 28 -0.31 7.38 -15.66
CA LEU A 28 -0.72 8.51 -14.83
C LEU A 28 0.30 8.75 -13.71
N THR A 29 0.49 10.02 -13.34
CA THR A 29 1.16 10.41 -12.10
C THR A 29 0.20 11.22 -11.25
N ALA A 30 0.12 10.88 -9.96
CA ALA A 30 -0.58 11.68 -8.97
C ALA A 30 0.36 11.96 -7.79
N ARG A 31 0.46 13.22 -7.38
CA ARG A 31 1.29 13.62 -6.23
C ARG A 31 0.50 14.41 -5.20
N GLY A 32 0.94 14.36 -3.95
CA GLY A 32 0.43 15.20 -2.87
C GLY A 32 1.52 15.46 -1.84
N ARG A 33 1.35 16.51 -1.04
CA ARG A 33 2.29 16.82 0.03
C ARG A 33 2.28 15.72 1.08
N CYS A 34 1.09 15.29 1.50
CA CYS A 34 0.87 14.21 2.46
C CYS A 34 0.18 12.99 1.81
N LEU A 35 0.14 11.87 2.54
CA LEU A 35 -0.48 10.63 2.08
C LEU A 35 -1.95 10.81 1.67
N ALA A 36 -2.75 11.48 2.52
CA ALA A 36 -4.17 11.69 2.25
C ALA A 36 -4.41 12.41 0.93
N GLU A 37 -3.61 13.44 0.62
CA GLU A 37 -3.73 14.21 -0.61
C GLU A 37 -3.29 13.39 -1.83
N ALA A 38 -2.15 12.69 -1.74
CA ALA A 38 -1.63 11.90 -2.85
C ALA A 38 -2.59 10.76 -3.23
N TRP A 39 -3.16 10.07 -2.25
CA TRP A 39 -4.15 9.01 -2.47
C TRP A 39 -5.47 9.55 -3.05
N GLU A 40 -5.94 10.70 -2.55
CA GLU A 40 -7.12 11.35 -3.11
C GLU A 40 -6.90 11.72 -4.60
N ASN A 41 -5.71 12.27 -4.91
CA ASN A 41 -5.32 12.62 -6.27
C ASN A 41 -5.20 11.38 -7.18
N SER A 42 -4.65 10.27 -6.69
CA SER A 42 -4.52 9.04 -7.48
C SER A 42 -5.88 8.44 -7.83
N LEU A 43 -6.85 8.52 -6.91
CA LEU A 43 -8.21 8.05 -7.16
C LEU A 43 -8.96 8.90 -8.18
N LEU A 44 -8.83 10.22 -8.08
CA LEU A 44 -9.40 11.14 -9.08
C LEU A 44 -8.76 10.89 -10.46
N ALA A 45 -7.45 10.65 -10.51
CA ALA A 45 -6.72 10.41 -11.75
C ALA A 45 -7.18 9.13 -12.45
N VAL A 46 -7.20 7.99 -11.75
CA VAL A 46 -7.63 6.70 -12.35
C VAL A 46 -9.11 6.72 -12.74
N TYR A 47 -9.97 7.36 -11.94
CA TYR A 47 -11.39 7.47 -12.27
C TYR A 47 -11.63 8.31 -13.54
N ALA A 48 -10.90 9.42 -13.69
CA ALA A 48 -11.09 10.35 -14.81
C ALA A 48 -10.37 9.92 -16.10
N TYR A 49 -9.18 9.33 -15.98
CA TYR A 49 -8.28 9.08 -17.12
C TYR A 49 -7.91 7.60 -17.31
N GLY A 50 -8.33 6.72 -16.40
CA GLY A 50 -8.13 5.27 -16.53
C GLY A 50 -8.93 4.70 -17.69
N CYS A 51 -8.40 3.63 -18.30
CA CYS A 51 -9.14 2.88 -19.29
C CYS A 51 -10.24 2.04 -18.62
N GLU A 52 -11.22 1.63 -19.41
CA GLU A 52 -12.23 0.67 -18.98
C GLU A 52 -11.76 -0.73 -19.38
N ILE A 53 -11.69 -1.64 -18.42
CA ILE A 53 -11.24 -3.01 -18.66
C ILE A 53 -12.04 -4.02 -17.84
N ARG A 54 -12.34 -5.17 -18.44
CA ARG A 54 -12.96 -6.32 -17.77
C ARG A 54 -11.90 -7.11 -17.02
N THR A 55 -12.28 -7.64 -15.86
CA THR A 55 -11.39 -8.48 -15.04
C THR A 55 -11.95 -9.89 -14.90
N GLU A 56 -11.07 -10.84 -14.58
CA GLU A 56 -11.48 -12.20 -14.20
C GLU A 56 -12.26 -12.25 -12.88
N TYR A 57 -12.21 -11.18 -12.09
CA TYR A 57 -12.95 -11.02 -10.83
C TYR A 57 -14.36 -10.44 -11.02
N ASP A 58 -14.70 -9.97 -12.23
CA ASP A 58 -16.02 -9.42 -12.51
C ASP A 58 -17.08 -10.55 -12.37
N ARG A 59 -18.12 -10.30 -11.56
CA ARG A 59 -19.19 -11.29 -11.38
C ARG A 59 -19.92 -11.53 -12.69
N LYS A 60 -20.31 -12.78 -12.92
CA LYS A 60 -21.06 -13.22 -14.10
C LYS A 60 -22.35 -13.93 -13.71
N ASP A 61 -23.38 -13.80 -14.54
CA ASP A 61 -24.58 -14.62 -14.43
C ASP A 61 -24.31 -16.06 -14.89
N SER A 62 -25.33 -16.93 -14.77
CA SER A 62 -25.23 -18.34 -15.19
C SER A 62 -25.03 -18.52 -16.70
N ALA A 63 -25.29 -17.50 -17.51
CA ALA A 63 -25.07 -17.50 -18.95
C ALA A 63 -23.68 -16.93 -19.32
N GLY A 64 -22.88 -16.51 -18.34
CA GLY A 64 -21.55 -15.95 -18.53
C GLY A 64 -21.53 -14.44 -18.83
N ASN A 65 -22.66 -13.75 -18.74
CA ASN A 65 -22.72 -12.31 -18.95
C ASN A 65 -22.19 -11.57 -17.73
N PHE A 66 -21.40 -10.51 -17.96
CA PHE A 66 -20.89 -9.65 -16.89
C PHE A 66 -22.01 -8.90 -16.18
N LEU A 67 -22.05 -9.00 -14.85
CA LEU A 67 -22.98 -8.28 -13.97
C LEU A 67 -22.39 -6.95 -13.50
N ASP A 68 -21.09 -6.93 -13.21
CA ASP A 68 -20.38 -5.73 -12.81
C ASP A 68 -20.07 -4.88 -14.06
N PRO A 69 -19.92 -3.54 -13.97
CA PRO A 69 -19.35 -2.74 -15.06
C PRO A 69 -17.84 -2.98 -15.20
N PRO A 70 -17.17 -2.51 -16.27
CA PRO A 70 -15.72 -2.59 -16.37
C PRO A 70 -15.05 -1.80 -15.24
N SER A 71 -13.89 -2.27 -14.79
CA SER A 71 -13.02 -1.55 -13.87
C SER A 71 -12.36 -0.35 -14.56
N ARG A 72 -11.97 0.65 -13.76
CA ARG A 72 -11.05 1.72 -14.21
C ARG A 72 -9.63 1.28 -13.91
N ASP A 73 -8.72 1.34 -14.88
CA ASP A 73 -7.34 0.86 -14.74
C ASP A 73 -6.31 1.81 -15.37
N CYS A 74 -5.12 1.88 -14.78
CA CYS A 74 -3.96 2.57 -15.32
C CYS A 74 -2.65 2.04 -14.74
N THR A 75 -1.53 2.36 -15.39
CA THR A 75 -0.23 2.40 -14.72
C THR A 75 -0.13 3.71 -13.94
N MET A 76 0.23 3.64 -12.65
CA MET A 76 0.21 4.78 -11.73
C MET A 76 1.57 5.01 -11.06
N ARG A 77 1.95 6.28 -10.95
CA ARG A 77 2.99 6.77 -10.03
C ARG A 77 2.35 7.67 -8.98
N LEU A 78 2.13 7.14 -7.78
CA LEU A 78 1.64 7.90 -6.63
C LEU A 78 2.83 8.41 -5.82
N ILE A 79 2.97 9.73 -5.72
CA ILE A 79 4.09 10.39 -5.02
C ILE A 79 3.58 11.09 -3.77
N VAL A 80 4.14 10.73 -2.61
CA VAL A 80 3.99 11.49 -1.36
C VAL A 80 5.29 12.25 -1.12
N GLU A 81 5.21 13.57 -1.19
CA GLU A 81 6.38 14.46 -1.12
C GLU A 81 6.98 14.50 0.30
N GLU A 82 6.12 14.59 1.32
CA GLU A 82 6.47 14.62 2.74
C GLU A 82 5.66 13.52 3.46
N PRO A 83 6.17 12.26 3.54
CA PRO A 83 5.35 11.13 3.99
C PRO A 83 4.76 11.24 5.41
N LEU A 84 5.39 12.04 6.28
CA LEU A 84 4.93 12.29 7.65
C LEU A 84 4.12 13.59 7.81
N ALA A 85 3.85 14.32 6.72
CA ALA A 85 3.10 15.56 6.77
C ALA A 85 1.63 15.33 7.12
N GLU A 86 1.08 16.26 7.90
CA GLU A 86 -0.32 16.25 8.33
C GLU A 86 -1.20 17.15 7.43
N PRO A 87 -2.50 16.85 7.31
CA PRO A 87 -3.17 15.66 7.85
C PRO A 87 -2.86 14.40 7.02
N MET A 88 -2.50 13.30 7.67
CA MET A 88 -2.02 12.09 6.98
C MET A 88 -3.15 11.11 6.59
N ILE A 89 -4.27 11.09 7.31
CA ILE A 89 -5.29 10.03 7.20
C ILE A 89 -6.54 10.53 6.45
N HIS A 90 -6.91 9.89 5.34
CA HIS A 90 -8.11 10.28 4.58
C HIS A 90 -9.36 9.53 5.03
N ARG A 91 -10.41 10.21 5.49
CA ARG A 91 -11.60 9.59 6.13
C ARG A 91 -12.39 8.63 5.24
N CYS A 92 -12.24 8.73 3.92
CA CYS A 92 -12.92 7.85 2.97
C CYS A 92 -12.18 6.54 2.67
N PHE A 93 -11.03 6.24 3.30
CA PHE A 93 -10.46 4.89 3.17
C PHE A 93 -11.42 3.86 3.82
N PRO A 94 -11.64 2.69 3.22
CA PRO A 94 -12.50 1.65 3.80
C PRO A 94 -11.93 1.00 5.07
N GLY A 95 -12.77 0.61 6.03
CA GLY A 95 -12.38 -0.15 7.23
C GLY A 95 -12.22 0.67 8.53
N GLY A 96 -11.90 1.96 8.45
CA GLY A 96 -11.79 2.83 9.63
C GLY A 96 -10.53 2.61 10.49
N LEU A 97 -10.39 3.38 11.58
CA LEU A 97 -9.13 3.49 12.33
C LEU A 97 -8.70 2.18 13.02
N ASP A 98 -9.64 1.38 13.52
CA ASP A 98 -9.35 0.08 14.12
C ASP A 98 -8.70 -0.87 13.11
N SER A 99 -9.28 -1.00 11.91
CA SER A 99 -8.74 -1.80 10.82
C SER A 99 -7.40 -1.26 10.31
N LEU A 100 -7.23 0.07 10.29
CA LEU A 100 -5.96 0.69 9.91
C LEU A 100 -4.82 0.34 10.88
N GLU A 101 -5.07 0.36 12.19
CA GLU A 101 -4.07 -0.03 13.20
C GLU A 101 -3.80 -1.53 13.22
N GLU A 102 -4.82 -2.37 12.97
CA GLU A 102 -4.63 -3.81 12.81
C GLU A 102 -3.75 -4.10 11.60
N TYR A 103 -4.04 -3.48 10.46
CA TYR A 103 -3.26 -3.66 9.24
C TYR A 103 -1.83 -3.12 9.35
N ARG A 104 -1.64 -2.00 10.06
CA ARG A 104 -0.30 -1.50 10.40
C ARG A 104 0.48 -2.57 11.16
N GLN A 105 -0.09 -3.14 12.23
CA GLN A 105 0.57 -4.18 13.02
C GLN A 105 0.83 -5.45 12.18
N GLU A 106 -0.08 -5.81 11.27
CA GLU A 106 0.11 -6.96 10.39
C GLU A 106 1.36 -6.82 9.52
N VAL A 107 1.54 -5.67 8.87
CA VAL A 107 2.67 -5.42 7.97
C VAL A 107 3.98 -5.15 8.73
N LEU A 108 3.91 -4.44 9.86
CA LEU A 108 5.10 -4.02 10.61
C LEU A 108 5.55 -5.05 11.64
N ASP A 109 4.62 -5.71 12.30
CA ASP A 109 4.88 -6.47 13.52
C ASP A 109 4.57 -7.98 13.37
N GLY A 110 4.02 -8.39 12.21
CA GLY A 110 3.83 -9.82 11.89
C GLY A 110 2.80 -10.50 12.78
N ILE A 111 1.84 -9.75 13.34
CA ILE A 111 0.85 -10.25 14.32
C ILE A 111 -0.05 -11.38 13.81
N LYS A 112 0.02 -11.70 12.51
CA LYS A 112 -0.75 -12.75 11.83
C LYS A 112 0.12 -13.68 10.98
N ASP A 113 1.45 -13.64 11.11
CA ASP A 113 2.34 -14.50 10.32
C ASP A 113 2.08 -16.00 10.57
N HIS A 114 1.59 -16.36 11.76
CA HIS A 114 1.19 -17.74 12.09
C HIS A 114 -0.14 -18.17 11.46
N TRP A 115 -0.84 -17.27 10.76
CA TRP A 115 -2.00 -17.60 9.94
C TRP A 115 -1.63 -17.79 8.47
N VAL A 116 -0.34 -17.83 8.13
CA VAL A 116 0.10 -18.33 6.81
C VAL A 116 -0.04 -19.84 6.79
N ARG A 117 -0.57 -20.37 5.68
CA ARG A 117 -0.78 -21.81 5.48
C ARG A 117 0.53 -22.58 5.43
N ASP A 118 0.44 -23.89 5.66
CA ASP A 118 1.49 -24.82 5.27
C ASP A 118 1.43 -25.02 3.73
N PRO A 119 2.47 -24.63 2.97
CA PRO A 119 2.47 -24.82 1.52
C PRO A 119 2.48 -26.29 1.10
N ASP A 120 2.84 -27.22 2.01
CA ASP A 120 2.83 -28.65 1.77
C ASP A 120 1.46 -29.30 2.08
N ASP A 121 0.51 -28.55 2.65
CA ASP A 121 -0.86 -28.98 2.93
C ASP A 121 -1.87 -28.29 1.96
N PRO A 122 -2.37 -29.01 0.94
CA PRO A 122 -3.31 -28.44 -0.02
C PRO A 122 -4.70 -28.15 0.56
N GLU A 123 -5.04 -28.74 1.70
CA GLU A 123 -6.33 -28.52 2.37
C GLU A 123 -6.28 -27.34 3.37
N ASP A 124 -5.10 -26.73 3.56
CA ASP A 124 -4.91 -25.61 4.47
C ASP A 124 -5.36 -24.29 3.82
N GLU A 125 -6.59 -23.89 4.14
CA GLU A 125 -7.24 -22.66 3.66
C GLU A 125 -6.76 -21.38 4.39
N ARG A 126 -5.69 -21.46 5.19
CA ARG A 126 -5.03 -20.28 5.76
C ARG A 126 -4.42 -19.38 4.67
N TRP A 127 -3.93 -18.21 5.07
CA TRP A 127 -3.45 -17.21 4.14
C TRP A 127 -2.24 -17.70 3.35
N GLU A 128 -2.15 -17.34 2.08
CA GLU A 128 -1.03 -17.80 1.25
C GLU A 128 0.28 -17.06 1.56
N TYR A 129 0.20 -15.83 2.10
CA TYR A 129 1.35 -15.05 2.54
C TYR A 129 0.93 -13.89 3.47
N THR A 130 1.91 -13.32 4.17
CA THR A 130 1.83 -11.96 4.71
C THR A 130 2.98 -11.13 4.16
N TYR A 131 2.79 -9.81 3.99
CA TYR A 131 3.92 -8.95 3.61
C TYR A 131 5.02 -8.97 4.66
N HIS A 132 4.68 -9.12 5.93
CA HIS A 132 5.68 -9.18 7.00
C HIS A 132 6.56 -10.44 6.88
N GLU A 133 5.98 -11.63 6.70
CA GLU A 133 6.76 -12.86 6.47
C GLU A 133 7.69 -12.70 5.25
N ARG A 134 7.16 -12.19 4.13
CA ARG A 134 7.96 -11.96 2.93
C ARG A 134 9.08 -10.95 3.14
N LEU A 135 8.90 -9.93 3.98
CA LEU A 135 9.91 -8.90 4.19
C LEU A 135 10.97 -9.27 5.24
N PHE A 136 10.55 -9.88 6.34
CA PHE A 136 11.40 -10.12 7.52
C PHE A 136 11.84 -11.58 7.66
N ARG A 137 11.16 -12.52 6.99
CA ARG A 137 11.41 -13.95 7.08
C ARG A 137 11.38 -14.63 5.71
N TYR A 138 11.99 -14.00 4.71
CA TYR A 138 12.00 -14.51 3.34
C TYR A 138 12.75 -15.85 3.24
N THR A 139 12.02 -16.95 3.08
CA THR A 139 12.58 -18.29 2.90
C THR A 139 12.95 -18.54 1.44
N VAL A 140 13.92 -19.44 1.19
CA VAL A 140 14.32 -19.86 -0.16
C VAL A 140 14.58 -21.37 -0.15
N PRO A 141 14.04 -22.15 -1.11
CA PRO A 141 14.32 -23.58 -1.22
C PRO A 141 15.82 -23.89 -1.25
N GLY A 142 16.24 -24.88 -0.44
CA GLY A 142 17.63 -25.30 -0.34
C GLY A 142 18.55 -24.34 0.43
N LYS A 143 18.03 -23.22 0.95
CA LYS A 143 18.77 -22.33 1.86
C LYS A 143 18.28 -22.53 3.29
N GLU A 144 19.21 -22.82 4.19
CA GLU A 144 18.91 -22.89 5.61
C GLU A 144 18.66 -21.47 6.18
N GLY A 145 17.58 -21.35 6.96
CA GLY A 145 17.16 -20.10 7.60
C GLY A 145 16.43 -19.12 6.67
N ALA A 146 15.73 -18.18 7.28
CA ALA A 146 15.04 -17.11 6.61
C ALA A 146 15.93 -15.86 6.47
N VAL A 147 15.68 -15.06 5.43
CA VAL A 147 16.38 -13.79 5.20
C VAL A 147 15.52 -12.63 5.70
N ASP A 148 16.04 -11.87 6.66
CA ASP A 148 15.50 -10.56 7.02
C ASP A 148 16.02 -9.51 6.03
N GLN A 149 15.19 -9.17 5.05
CA GLN A 149 15.57 -8.26 3.98
C GLN A 149 15.68 -6.82 4.47
N LEU A 150 14.91 -6.43 5.49
CA LEU A 150 14.94 -5.07 6.05
C LEU A 150 16.21 -4.86 6.87
N ALA A 151 16.63 -5.86 7.66
CA ALA A 151 17.93 -5.84 8.32
C ALA A 151 19.07 -5.71 7.31
N ALA A 152 19.04 -6.47 6.20
CA ALA A 152 20.03 -6.35 5.13
C ALA A 152 20.03 -4.96 4.46
N VAL A 153 18.86 -4.35 4.27
CA VAL A 153 18.73 -2.97 3.77
C VAL A 153 19.39 -1.98 4.74
N VAL A 154 19.10 -2.08 6.04
CA VAL A 154 19.68 -1.20 7.06
C VAL A 154 21.20 -1.33 7.11
N GLU A 155 21.74 -2.56 7.15
CA GLU A 155 23.19 -2.79 7.11
C GLU A 155 23.84 -2.28 5.82
N GLY A 156 23.16 -2.45 4.68
CA GLY A 156 23.62 -1.99 3.39
C GLY A 156 23.72 -0.47 3.31
N LEU A 157 22.67 0.23 3.75
CA LEU A 157 22.60 1.70 3.72
C LEU A 157 23.50 2.35 4.78
N ALA A 158 23.65 1.74 5.96
CA ALA A 158 24.60 2.22 6.96
C ALA A 158 26.04 2.20 6.44
N ARG A 159 26.39 1.19 5.63
CA ARG A 159 27.70 1.09 4.97
C ARG A 159 27.83 2.02 3.77
N SER A 160 26.78 2.13 2.97
CA SER A 160 26.77 2.97 1.77
C SER A 160 25.38 3.59 1.56
N PRO A 161 25.16 4.83 2.03
CA PRO A 161 23.85 5.50 1.96
C PRO A 161 23.35 5.69 0.53
N ILE A 162 24.27 5.86 -0.42
CA ILE A 162 23.99 6.06 -1.85
C ILE A 162 23.84 4.76 -2.64
N SER A 163 23.92 3.60 -1.99
CA SER A 163 23.81 2.30 -2.63
C SER A 163 22.58 2.21 -3.51
N ARG A 164 22.75 1.63 -4.70
CA ARG A 164 21.65 1.34 -5.64
C ARG A 164 21.08 -0.06 -5.43
N ARG A 165 21.63 -0.83 -4.49
CA ARG A 165 21.36 -2.28 -4.30
C ARG A 165 20.43 -2.59 -3.14
N CYS A 166 20.12 -1.62 -2.29
CA CYS A 166 19.32 -1.82 -1.09
C CYS A 166 17.84 -1.96 -1.46
N GLN A 167 17.38 -3.20 -1.55
CA GLN A 167 16.00 -3.55 -1.89
C GLN A 167 15.53 -4.74 -1.07
N ALA A 168 14.21 -4.87 -0.95
CA ALA A 168 13.52 -6.06 -0.47
C ALA A 168 12.47 -6.47 -1.51
N ILE A 169 12.24 -7.77 -1.69
CA ILE A 169 11.26 -8.30 -2.64
C ILE A 169 10.25 -9.19 -1.93
N THR A 170 9.07 -9.34 -2.52
CA THR A 170 8.00 -10.16 -1.94
C THR A 170 7.64 -11.36 -2.81
N TRP A 171 7.93 -11.30 -4.10
CA TRP A 171 7.66 -12.37 -5.05
C TRP A 171 8.66 -13.53 -4.93
N LYS A 172 8.15 -14.71 -4.59
CA LYS A 172 8.83 -16.01 -4.60
C LYS A 172 8.39 -16.77 -5.85
N VAL A 173 9.25 -16.85 -6.86
CA VAL A 173 8.94 -17.49 -8.16
C VAL A 173 8.42 -18.92 -8.00
N TRP A 174 8.93 -19.68 -7.04
CA TRP A 174 8.55 -21.07 -6.79
C TRP A 174 7.21 -21.23 -6.04
N GLU A 175 6.68 -20.18 -5.42
CA GLU A 175 5.39 -20.18 -4.71
C GLU A 175 4.34 -19.39 -5.52
N ASP A 176 4.59 -18.09 -5.77
CA ASP A 176 3.58 -17.16 -6.30
C ASP A 176 3.10 -17.46 -7.72
N THR A 177 3.84 -18.28 -8.49
CA THR A 177 3.42 -18.66 -9.85
C THR A 177 2.23 -19.63 -9.86
N GLY A 178 2.01 -20.38 -8.76
CA GLY A 178 1.05 -21.48 -8.71
C GLY A 178 -0.14 -21.28 -7.76
N ILE A 179 -0.25 -20.12 -7.10
CA ILE A 179 -1.23 -19.85 -6.05
C ILE A 179 -2.33 -18.89 -6.50
N HIS A 180 -3.43 -18.85 -5.76
CA HIS A 180 -4.63 -18.10 -6.15
C HIS A 180 -4.47 -16.59 -5.94
N ASP A 181 -3.88 -16.19 -4.82
CA ASP A 181 -3.69 -14.81 -4.38
C ASP A 181 -2.19 -14.50 -4.25
N PRO A 182 -1.43 -14.39 -5.35
CA PRO A 182 0.01 -14.14 -5.24
C PRO A 182 0.34 -12.73 -4.79
N ALA A 183 1.55 -12.51 -4.27
CA ALA A 183 1.98 -11.21 -3.75
C ALA A 183 1.75 -10.06 -4.76
N CYS A 184 1.00 -9.02 -4.36
CA CYS A 184 0.72 -7.85 -5.20
C CYS A 184 1.88 -6.85 -5.20
N MET A 185 2.41 -6.52 -4.00
CA MET A 185 3.69 -5.83 -3.88
C MET A 185 4.79 -6.71 -4.46
N GLN A 186 5.74 -6.11 -5.17
CA GLN A 186 6.87 -6.83 -5.81
C GLN A 186 8.20 -6.48 -5.16
N SER A 187 8.44 -5.19 -4.90
CA SER A 187 9.70 -4.75 -4.29
C SER A 187 9.60 -3.40 -3.59
N LEU A 188 10.49 -3.20 -2.63
CA LEU A 188 10.82 -1.95 -1.97
C LEU A 188 12.28 -1.63 -2.29
N TRP A 189 12.56 -0.41 -2.71
CA TRP A 189 13.92 0.07 -2.97
C TRP A 189 14.20 1.33 -2.17
N PHE A 190 15.31 1.32 -1.46
CA PHE A 190 15.67 2.36 -0.52
C PHE A 190 16.95 3.05 -0.95
N ARG A 191 17.00 4.37 -0.77
CA ARG A 191 18.22 5.13 -1.01
C ARG A 191 18.26 6.39 -0.17
N ILE A 192 19.45 6.70 0.36
CA ILE A 192 19.68 7.90 1.13
C ILE A 192 20.41 8.94 0.28
N LEU A 193 19.95 10.18 0.37
CA LEU A 193 20.64 11.37 -0.14
C LEU A 193 20.71 12.41 0.98
N PRO A 194 21.85 13.09 1.19
CA PRO A 194 21.89 14.24 2.09
C PRO A 194 21.09 15.41 1.49
N ASP A 195 20.39 16.17 2.34
CA ASP A 195 19.89 17.49 1.96
C ASP A 195 20.96 18.57 2.13
N GLU A 196 20.59 19.83 1.91
CA GLU A 196 21.49 20.99 1.96
C GLU A 196 22.14 21.19 3.34
N ASP A 197 21.46 20.79 4.42
CA ASP A 197 21.94 20.84 5.80
C ASP A 197 22.76 19.59 6.17
N GLY A 198 22.94 18.66 5.24
CA GLY A 198 23.63 17.39 5.46
C GLY A 198 22.80 16.32 6.18
N VAL A 199 21.51 16.55 6.42
CA VAL A 199 20.59 15.57 7.00
C VAL A 199 20.29 14.48 5.99
N TRP A 200 20.37 13.23 6.41
CA TRP A 200 20.11 12.11 5.52
C TRP A 200 18.62 11.97 5.24
N ARG A 201 18.23 11.92 3.96
CA ARG A 201 16.86 11.70 3.50
C ARG A 201 16.70 10.30 2.94
N LEU A 202 16.03 9.42 3.67
CA LEU A 202 15.70 8.07 3.24
C LEU A 202 14.52 8.12 2.26
N ASN A 203 14.77 7.85 0.98
CA ASN A 203 13.74 7.74 -0.04
C ASN A 203 13.30 6.28 -0.20
N LEU A 204 12.01 6.06 -0.45
CA LEU A 204 11.44 4.73 -0.71
C LEU A 204 10.66 4.74 -2.02
N ASN A 205 11.00 3.81 -2.90
CA ASN A 205 10.17 3.44 -4.05
C ASN A 205 9.61 2.03 -3.82
N VAL A 206 8.30 1.86 -3.98
CA VAL A 206 7.62 0.57 -3.92
C VAL A 206 7.04 0.24 -5.28
N ARG A 207 7.06 -1.03 -5.69
CA ARG A 207 6.41 -1.51 -6.92
C ARG A 207 5.32 -2.52 -6.61
N PHE A 208 4.21 -2.39 -7.33
CA PHE A 208 3.08 -3.31 -7.30
C PHE A 208 2.72 -3.76 -8.71
N ARG A 209 2.48 -5.07 -8.91
CA ARG A 209 1.97 -5.60 -10.18
C ARG A 209 0.47 -5.34 -10.36
N SER A 210 -0.24 -5.25 -9.24
CA SER A 210 -1.70 -5.10 -9.15
C SER A 210 -2.03 -4.34 -7.87
N ARG A 211 -2.93 -3.36 -7.96
CA ARG A 211 -3.22 -2.46 -6.86
C ARG A 211 -4.67 -1.99 -6.87
N ASP A 212 -5.45 -2.52 -5.92
CA ASP A 212 -6.76 -1.97 -5.59
C ASP A 212 -6.58 -0.57 -4.99
N ALA A 213 -6.92 0.43 -5.80
CA ALA A 213 -6.76 1.83 -5.48
C ALA A 213 -7.66 2.28 -4.33
N TYR A 214 -8.87 1.72 -4.22
CA TYR A 214 -9.91 2.23 -3.35
C TYR A 214 -9.98 1.49 -2.02
N ASP A 215 -10.03 0.15 -2.03
CA ASP A 215 -10.20 -0.62 -0.79
C ASP A 215 -8.87 -0.88 -0.07
N ALA A 216 -7.75 -0.99 -0.79
CA ALA A 216 -6.48 -1.42 -0.19
C ALA A 216 -5.39 -0.33 -0.15
N ALA A 217 -5.25 0.48 -1.22
CA ALA A 217 -4.03 1.25 -1.42
C ALA A 217 -3.68 2.23 -0.29
N PHE A 218 -4.69 2.86 0.32
CA PHE A 218 -4.46 3.77 1.44
C PHE A 218 -3.78 3.05 2.62
N MET A 219 -4.31 1.90 3.02
CA MET A 219 -3.81 1.12 4.16
C MET A 219 -2.40 0.59 3.88
N ASN A 220 -2.13 0.12 2.65
CA ASN A 220 -0.78 -0.29 2.25
C ASN A 220 0.21 0.87 2.32
N CYS A 221 -0.11 2.03 1.72
CA CYS A 221 0.76 3.20 1.75
C CYS A 221 1.02 3.67 3.19
N PHE A 222 -0.01 3.70 4.04
CA PHE A 222 0.12 4.07 5.44
C PHE A 222 1.11 3.15 6.17
N ALA A 223 0.93 1.83 6.06
CA ALA A 223 1.84 0.87 6.68
C ALA A 223 3.27 0.99 6.12
N LEU A 224 3.44 1.09 4.80
CA LEU A 224 4.76 1.16 4.16
C LEU A 224 5.52 2.46 4.47
N ILE A 225 4.82 3.59 4.65
CA ILE A 225 5.43 4.83 5.12
C ILE A 225 5.91 4.68 6.58
N LEU A 226 5.15 4.01 7.45
CA LEU A 226 5.58 3.75 8.82
C LEU A 226 6.72 2.71 8.88
N LEU A 227 6.79 1.78 7.92
CA LEU A 227 7.95 0.92 7.73
C LEU A 227 9.18 1.74 7.31
N GLN A 228 9.03 2.70 6.39
CA GLN A 228 10.09 3.64 6.01
C GLN A 228 10.57 4.45 7.23
N GLU A 229 9.66 4.91 8.09
CA GLU A 229 9.97 5.60 9.35
C GLU A 229 10.78 4.70 10.30
N ARG A 230 10.39 3.43 10.45
CA ARG A 230 11.13 2.46 11.25
C ARG A 230 12.56 2.26 10.73
N VAL A 231 12.73 2.11 9.41
CA VAL A 231 14.06 1.94 8.78
C VAL A 231 14.92 3.20 8.99
N ALA A 232 14.36 4.40 8.84
CA ALA A 232 15.07 5.65 9.11
C ALA A 232 15.52 5.76 10.57
N ARG A 233 14.67 5.36 11.53
CA ARG A 233 15.04 5.32 12.95
C ARG A 233 16.20 4.35 13.20
N GLN A 234 16.10 3.12 12.71
CA GLN A 234 17.16 2.11 12.86
C GLN A 234 18.48 2.56 12.23
N LEU A 235 18.43 3.22 11.07
CA LEU A 235 19.61 3.82 10.44
C LEU A 235 20.20 4.95 11.28
N SER A 236 19.35 5.80 11.86
CA SER A 236 19.81 6.88 12.74
C SER A 236 20.55 6.34 13.96
N GLU A 237 19.96 5.34 14.62
CA GLU A 237 20.55 4.64 15.77
C GLU A 237 21.88 3.97 15.41
N LYS A 238 21.93 3.25 14.28
CA LYS A 238 23.13 2.52 13.84
C LYS A 238 24.27 3.44 13.40
N THR A 239 23.97 4.54 12.74
CA THR A 239 25.00 5.40 12.11
C THR A 239 25.39 6.61 12.96
N GLY A 240 24.61 6.92 14.00
CA GLY A 240 24.76 8.14 14.79
C GLY A 240 24.46 9.43 13.99
N ARG A 241 23.81 9.30 12.82
CA ARG A 241 23.40 10.44 11.98
C ARG A 241 21.92 10.66 12.05
N GLU A 242 21.50 11.91 11.90
CA GLU A 242 20.09 12.21 11.72
C GLU A 242 19.60 11.71 10.35
N VAL A 243 18.63 10.80 10.35
CA VAL A 243 17.96 10.32 9.14
C VAL A 243 16.48 10.68 9.21
N ARG A 244 16.03 11.55 8.30
CA ARG A 244 14.64 11.91 8.07
C ARG A 244 14.12 11.22 6.82
N LEU A 245 12.79 11.19 6.63
CA LEU A 245 12.23 10.66 5.39
C LEU A 245 12.48 11.64 4.25
N GLY A 246 12.88 11.08 3.11
CA GLY A 246 12.66 11.68 1.80
C GLY A 246 11.27 11.28 1.28
N ARG A 247 11.07 11.33 -0.04
CA ARG A 247 9.78 11.00 -0.63
C ARG A 247 9.43 9.51 -0.49
N TYR A 248 8.14 9.23 -0.58
CA TYR A 248 7.59 7.91 -0.82
C TYR A 248 6.99 7.89 -2.23
N LEU A 249 7.38 6.90 -3.04
CA LEU A 249 6.85 6.67 -4.38
C LEU A 249 6.25 5.26 -4.43
N ASP A 250 4.99 5.15 -4.84
CA ASP A 250 4.29 3.92 -5.14
C ASP A 250 4.08 3.83 -6.66
N GLU A 251 4.76 2.87 -7.29
CA GLU A 251 4.63 2.58 -8.72
C GLU A 251 3.79 1.31 -8.88
N SER A 252 2.69 1.40 -9.62
CA SER A 252 1.75 0.30 -9.81
C SER A 252 1.53 0.04 -11.30
N ASP A 253 1.72 -1.21 -11.73
CA ASP A 253 1.55 -1.62 -13.13
C ASP A 253 0.07 -1.58 -13.56
N SER A 254 -0.81 -2.13 -12.70
CA SER A 254 -2.28 -2.02 -12.76
C SER A 254 -2.80 -1.43 -11.45
N PHE A 255 -3.14 -0.15 -11.48
CA PHE A 255 -3.78 0.59 -10.40
C PHE A 255 -5.23 0.83 -10.77
N HIS A 256 -6.15 0.23 -10.02
CA HIS A 256 -7.53 0.09 -10.47
C HIS A 256 -8.59 0.34 -9.40
N ILE A 257 -9.77 0.76 -9.87
CA ILE A 257 -11.01 0.73 -9.10
C ILE A 257 -11.89 -0.34 -9.74
N TYR A 258 -12.21 -1.38 -8.97
CA TYR A 258 -13.08 -2.46 -9.44
C TYR A 258 -14.43 -1.94 -9.90
N GLY A 259 -14.93 -2.46 -11.02
CA GLY A 259 -16.26 -2.12 -11.54
C GLY A 259 -17.36 -2.31 -10.50
N SER A 260 -17.30 -3.40 -9.74
CA SER A 260 -18.23 -3.71 -8.63
C SER A 260 -18.24 -2.65 -7.51
N LYS A 261 -17.19 -1.82 -7.43
CA LYS A 261 -17.01 -0.77 -6.41
C LYS A 261 -17.29 0.64 -6.92
N LEU A 262 -17.45 0.84 -8.23
CA LEU A 262 -17.61 2.18 -8.83
C LEU A 262 -18.77 2.97 -8.22
N ARG A 263 -19.92 2.32 -7.98
CA ARG A 263 -21.07 3.00 -7.37
C ARG A 263 -20.79 3.44 -5.93
N ASP A 264 -20.18 2.57 -5.12
CA ASP A 264 -19.80 2.93 -3.74
C ASP A 264 -18.76 4.06 -3.73
N PHE A 265 -17.77 3.99 -4.63
CA PHE A 265 -16.77 5.02 -4.83
C PHE A 265 -17.41 6.38 -5.16
N GLU A 266 -18.37 6.42 -6.08
CA GLU A 266 -19.09 7.65 -6.44
C GLU A 266 -19.88 8.22 -5.26
N ASP A 267 -20.64 7.36 -4.56
CA ASP A 267 -21.54 7.75 -3.48
C ASP A 267 -20.79 8.17 -2.20
N ARG A 268 -19.63 7.57 -1.92
CA ARG A 268 -18.89 7.77 -0.66
C ARG A 268 -17.61 8.56 -0.81
N PHE A 269 -16.79 8.30 -1.81
CA PHE A 269 -15.54 9.04 -2.01
C PHE A 269 -15.78 10.31 -2.83
N LEU A 270 -16.25 10.18 -4.07
CA LEU A 270 -16.37 11.30 -4.98
C LEU A 270 -17.32 12.36 -4.41
N LYS A 271 -18.49 11.96 -3.90
CA LYS A 271 -19.43 12.88 -3.22
C LYS A 271 -18.78 13.69 -2.10
N GLN A 272 -17.91 13.10 -1.28
CA GLN A 272 -17.23 13.81 -0.18
C GLN A 272 -16.16 14.76 -0.70
N VAL A 273 -15.40 14.34 -1.71
CA VAL A 273 -14.39 15.18 -2.36
C VAL A 273 -15.03 16.43 -2.97
N MET A 274 -16.19 16.26 -3.59
CA MET A 274 -16.92 17.33 -4.29
C MET A 274 -17.67 18.29 -3.37
N SER A 275 -18.04 17.86 -2.16
CA SER A 275 -18.92 18.62 -1.26
C SER A 275 -18.24 19.16 0.00
N ARG A 276 -17.03 18.71 0.32
CA ARG A 276 -16.31 19.11 1.53
C ARG A 276 -14.97 19.76 1.20
N ARG A 277 -14.39 20.46 2.16
CA ARG A 277 -12.99 20.88 2.11
C ARG A 277 -12.08 19.73 2.53
N PHE A 278 -10.82 19.77 2.11
CA PHE A 278 -9.84 18.70 2.39
C PHE A 278 -9.70 18.41 3.90
N GLU A 279 -9.70 19.43 4.76
CA GLU A 279 -9.55 19.26 6.21
C GLU A 279 -10.77 18.58 6.86
N GLN A 280 -11.94 18.66 6.22
CA GLN A 280 -13.17 18.04 6.72
C GLN A 280 -13.28 16.55 6.37
N ARG A 281 -12.41 16.06 5.49
CA ARG A 281 -12.33 14.65 5.06
C ARG A 281 -10.99 14.01 5.37
N THR A 282 -10.21 14.62 6.26
CA THR A 282 -8.94 14.08 6.73
C THR A 282 -8.83 14.13 8.26
N TRP A 283 -7.93 13.32 8.81
CA TRP A 283 -7.56 13.29 10.21
C TRP A 283 -6.04 13.41 10.33
N THR A 284 -5.59 14.04 11.41
CA THR A 284 -4.17 14.00 11.79
C THR A 284 -3.85 12.69 12.51
N ARG A 285 -2.58 12.27 12.53
CA ARG A 285 -2.17 11.14 13.39
C ARG A 285 -2.47 11.41 14.86
N ALA A 286 -2.28 12.65 15.33
CA ALA A 286 -2.59 13.04 16.69
C ALA A 286 -4.08 12.85 17.04
N PHE A 287 -4.99 13.10 16.09
CA PHE A 287 -6.41 12.81 16.26
C PHE A 287 -6.69 11.29 16.31
N ALA A 288 -6.00 10.49 15.48
CA ALA A 288 -6.21 9.05 15.39
C ALA A 288 -5.60 8.25 16.55
N GLU A 289 -4.54 8.77 17.18
CA GLU A 289 -3.76 8.02 18.18
C GLU A 289 -4.57 7.49 19.37
N PRO A 290 -5.52 8.23 19.99
CA PRO A 290 -6.36 7.67 21.04
C PRO A 290 -7.17 6.45 20.58
N PHE A 291 -7.68 6.45 19.34
CA PHE A 291 -8.41 5.33 18.76
C PHE A 291 -7.47 4.13 18.52
N PHE A 292 -6.26 4.38 18.01
CA PHE A 292 -5.25 3.34 17.85
C PHE A 292 -4.85 2.72 19.20
N ALA A 293 -4.64 3.55 20.23
CA ALA A 293 -4.31 3.09 21.57
C ALA A 293 -5.38 2.17 22.16
N GLU A 294 -6.67 2.50 21.95
CA GLU A 294 -7.80 1.66 22.36
C GLU A 294 -7.95 0.39 21.48
N ALA A 295 -7.62 0.48 20.19
CA ALA A 295 -7.69 -0.64 19.27
C ALA A 295 -6.63 -1.71 19.56
N ARG A 296 -5.39 -1.33 19.89
CA ARG A 296 -4.25 -2.25 20.14
C ARG A 296 -4.59 -3.42 21.09
N PRO A 297 -5.13 -3.21 22.31
CA PRO A 297 -5.50 -4.34 23.17
C PRO A 297 -6.64 -5.18 22.60
N ARG A 298 -7.65 -4.56 21.98
CA ARG A 298 -8.77 -5.28 21.33
C ARG A 298 -8.31 -6.16 20.18
N ILE A 299 -7.38 -5.67 19.36
CA ILE A 299 -6.75 -6.41 18.25
C ILE A 299 -6.02 -7.64 18.79
N ARG A 300 -5.22 -7.47 19.84
CA ARG A 300 -4.51 -8.59 20.49
C ARG A 300 -5.47 -9.65 21.00
N GLU A 301 -6.55 -9.24 21.65
CA GLU A 301 -7.57 -10.16 22.16
C GLU A 301 -8.32 -10.88 21.03
N LYS A 302 -8.69 -10.15 19.97
CA LYS A 302 -9.32 -10.71 18.77
C LYS A 302 -8.45 -11.81 18.14
N ILE A 303 -7.16 -11.54 17.93
CA ILE A 303 -6.21 -12.50 17.35
C ILE A 303 -6.09 -13.72 18.27
N ALA A 304 -5.91 -13.52 19.57
CA ALA A 304 -5.83 -14.61 20.53
C ALA A 304 -7.11 -15.46 20.59
N ALA A 305 -8.29 -14.85 20.38
CA ALA A 305 -9.55 -15.57 20.29
C ALA A 305 -9.64 -16.42 19.02
N GLN A 306 -9.22 -15.89 17.87
CA GLN A 306 -9.16 -16.61 16.60
C GLN A 306 -8.16 -17.77 16.67
N ASP A 307 -7.00 -17.56 17.32
CA ASP A 307 -6.01 -18.62 17.54
C ASP A 307 -6.57 -19.77 18.40
N ARG A 308 -7.36 -19.45 19.44
CA ARG A 308 -8.02 -20.47 20.26
C ARG A 308 -9.10 -21.21 19.52
N GLN A 309 -9.81 -20.56 18.59
CA GLN A 309 -10.83 -21.19 17.79
C GLN A 309 -10.21 -22.20 16.81
N ARG A 310 -9.18 -21.78 16.06
CA ARG A 310 -8.49 -22.65 15.10
C ARG A 310 -7.90 -23.91 15.76
N ARG A 311 -7.24 -23.75 16.92
CA ARG A 311 -6.71 -24.89 17.71
C ARG A 311 -7.75 -25.87 18.24
N ARG A 312 -9.05 -25.53 18.22
CA ARG A 312 -10.13 -26.44 18.61
C ARG A 312 -10.75 -27.17 17.42
N GLU A 313 -10.49 -26.66 16.22
CA GLU A 313 -10.94 -27.22 14.95
C GLU A 313 -9.91 -28.21 14.39
N ASP A 314 -8.62 -28.05 14.76
CA ASP A 314 -7.51 -29.02 14.61
C ASP A 314 -7.55 -30.17 15.64
#